data_AF-A0A379W791-F1
#
_entry.id   AF-A0A379W791-F1
#
_cell.length_a   1.000
_cell.length_b   1.000
_cell.length_c   1.000
_cell.angle_alpha   90.00
_cell.angle_beta   90.00
_cell.angle_gamma   90.00
#
_symmetry.space_group_name_H-M   'P 1'
#
loop_
_entity.id
_entity.type
_entity.pdbx_description
1 polymer ?
#
loop_
_entity_poly.entity_id
_entity_poly.type
_entity_poly.pdbx_seq_one_letter_code
_entity_poly.pdbx_strand_id
1 'polypeptide(L)' 'MLPECRDDTRKAVIEHGADMGIAFDGDFDRCFLFDEKGQFIEGYYIVGLLAEAFLEKHPGRRLSTTRA' A
#
# COMPACT_ATOMS: atom_id res chain seq x y z
N MET A 1 -2.32 7.56 7.00
CA MET A 1 -3.20 6.89 7.97
C MET A 1 -2.70 7.14 9.38
N LEU A 2 -3.57 7.63 10.27
CA LEU A 2 -3.26 7.80 11.69
C LEU A 2 -2.98 6.42 12.33
N PRO A 3 -2.01 6.28 13.25
CA PRO A 3 -1.67 4.99 13.87
C PRO A 3 -2.87 4.25 14.48
N GLU A 4 -3.80 4.97 15.10
CA GLU A 4 -5.01 4.45 15.73
C GLU A 4 -5.98 3.79 14.75
N CYS A 5 -6.01 4.22 13.48
CA CYS A 5 -6.90 3.64 12.47
C CYS A 5 -6.37 2.32 11.88
N ARG A 6 -5.11 1.97 12.14
CA ARG A 6 -4.44 0.78 11.56
C ARG A 6 -4.93 -0.54 12.17
N ASP A 7 -5.50 -0.46 13.38
CA ASP A 7 -5.78 -1.63 14.21
C ASP A 7 -6.80 -2.57 13.59
N ASP A 8 -7.84 -2.03 12.95
CA ASP A 8 -8.94 -2.81 12.37
C ASP A 8 -8.47 -3.64 11.18
N THR A 9 -7.76 -3.02 10.24
CA THR A 9 -7.19 -3.74 9.09
C THR A 9 -6.14 -4.77 9.53
N ARG A 10 -5.28 -4.42 10.49
CA ARG A 10 -4.30 -5.37 11.05
C ARG A 10 -4.97 -6.60 11.63
N LYS A 11 -6.01 -6.41 12.46
CA LYS A 11 -6.75 -7.52 13.08
C LYS A 11 -7.40 -8.41 12.04
N ALA A 12 -8.07 -7.82 11.05
CA ALA A 12 -8.71 -8.58 9.98
C ALA A 12 -7.71 -9.45 9.20
N VAL A 13 -6.52 -8.92 8.89
CA VAL A 13 -5.46 -9.70 8.23
C VAL A 13 -5.05 -10.91 9.07
N ILE A 14 -4.77 -10.69 10.35
CA ILE A 14 -4.30 -11.75 11.26
C ILE A 14 -5.41 -12.78 11.52
N GLU A 15 -6.63 -12.33 11.76
CA GLU A 15 -7.79 -13.17 12.08
C GLU A 15 -8.16 -14.10 10.92
N HIS A 16 -8.08 -13.60 9.69
CA HIS A 16 -8.42 -14.36 8.49
C HIS A 16 -7.22 -15.06 7.84
N GLY A 17 -6.00 -14.86 8.35
CA GLY A 17 -4.78 -15.36 7.74
C GLY A 17 -4.61 -14.86 6.30
N ALA A 18 -4.96 -13.60 6.05
CA ALA A 18 -4.93 -13.01 4.72
C ALA A 18 -3.48 -12.75 4.27
N ASP A 19 -3.22 -12.88 2.96
CA ASP A 19 -1.89 -12.61 2.38
C ASP A 19 -1.51 -11.11 2.41
N MET A 20 -2.50 -10.22 2.43
CA MET A 20 -2.30 -8.77 2.45
C MET A 20 -3.58 -8.06 2.90
N GLY A 21 -3.43 -6.90 3.54
CA GLY A 21 -4.52 -5.96 3.83
C GLY A 21 -4.42 -4.68 3.01
N ILE A 22 -5.57 -4.11 2.64
CA ILE A 22 -5.66 -2.81 1.97
C ILE A 22 -6.71 -1.96 2.69
N ALA A 23 -6.34 -0.74 3.05
CA ALA A 23 -7.25 0.27 3.58
C ALA A 23 -7.25 1.51 2.71
N PHE A 24 -8.35 2.25 2.72
CA PHE A 24 -8.51 3.51 2.01
C PHE A 24 -8.87 4.63 2.98
N ASP A 25 -8.63 5.88 2.60
CA ASP A 25 -9.19 7.03 3.29
C ASP A 25 -10.62 7.37 2.81
N GLY A 26 -11.20 8.44 3.35
CA GLY A 26 -12.64 8.73 3.21
C GLY A 26 -13.12 9.03 1.79
N ASP A 27 -12.25 9.50 0.91
CA ASP A 27 -12.50 9.76 -0.51
C ASP A 27 -11.81 8.77 -1.45
N PHE A 28 -11.14 7.75 -0.89
CA PHE A 28 -10.55 6.63 -1.60
C PHE A 28 -9.46 7.01 -2.62
N ASP A 29 -8.85 8.19 -2.49
CA ASP A 29 -7.74 8.61 -3.35
C ASP A 29 -6.39 8.10 -2.86
N ARG A 30 -6.32 7.68 -1.58
CA ARG A 30 -5.14 7.06 -0.97
C ARG A 30 -5.45 5.66 -0.49
N CYS A 31 -4.55 4.74 -0.82
CA CYS A 31 -4.55 3.40 -0.26
C CYS A 31 -3.36 3.18 0.68
N PHE A 32 -3.55 2.27 1.62
CA PHE A 32 -2.57 1.86 2.63
C PHE A 32 -2.48 0.34 2.61
N LEU A 33 -1.26 -0.19 2.59
CA LEU A 33 -1.01 -1.63 2.49
C LEU A 33 -0.52 -2.19 3.83
N PHE A 34 -0.90 -3.44 4.08
CA PHE A 34 -0.50 -4.22 5.24
C PHE A 34 0.01 -5.58 4.77
N ASP A 35 1.15 -6.05 5.29
CA ASP A 35 1.66 -7.40 4.99
C ASP A 35 0.82 -8.49 5.68
N GLU A 36 1.14 -9.76 5.43
CA GLU A 36 0.46 -10.94 6.00
C GLU A 36 0.55 -11.02 7.53
N LYS A 37 1.52 -10.32 8.13
CA LYS A 37 1.68 -10.19 9.59
C LYS A 37 0.95 -8.97 10.14
N GLY A 38 0.15 -8.31 9.31
CA GLY A 38 -0.59 -7.10 9.62
C GLY A 38 0.28 -5.87 9.87
N GLN A 39 1.54 -5.88 9.43
CA GLN A 39 2.44 -4.72 9.55
C GLN A 39 2.10 -3.69 8.49
N PHE A 40 2.03 -2.43 8.90
CA PHE A 40 1.78 -1.31 8.00
C PHE A 40 3.00 -1.06 7.10
N ILE A 41 2.78 -0.98 5.79
CA ILE A 41 3.80 -0.70 4.80
C ILE A 41 3.84 0.81 4.53
N GLU A 42 5.02 1.43 4.68
CA GLU A 42 5.17 2.84 4.37
C GLU A 42 4.99 3.12 2.86
N GLY A 43 4.26 4.20 2.55
CA GLY A 43 3.85 4.50 1.18
C GLY A 43 5.00 4.68 0.18
N TYR A 44 6.20 5.06 0.64
CA TYR A 44 7.34 5.26 -0.27
C TYR A 44 7.82 3.97 -0.94
N TYR A 45 7.69 2.82 -0.27
CA TYR A 45 8.02 1.52 -0.85
C TYR A 45 7.03 1.15 -1.96
N ILE A 46 5.77 1.53 -1.80
CA ILE A 46 4.69 1.27 -2.75
C ILE A 46 4.95 1.99 -4.08
N VAL A 47 5.45 3.22 -4.03
CA VAL A 47 5.79 3.99 -5.22
C VAL A 47 6.85 3.29 -6.06
N GLY A 48 7.91 2.77 -5.42
CA GLY A 48 8.97 2.01 -6.11
C GLY A 48 8.45 0.71 -6.72
N LEU A 49 7.66 -0.05 -5.96
CA LEU A 49 7.06 -1.31 -6.41
C LEU A 49 6.14 -1.10 -7.63
N LEU A 50 5.24 -0.13 -7.55
CA LEU A 50 4.35 0.19 -8.68
C LEU A 50 5.15 0.71 -9.86
N ALA A 51 6.17 1.54 -9.63
CA ALA A 51 6.99 2.07 -10.70
C ALA A 51 7.65 0.96 -11.54
N GLU A 52 8.25 -0.02 -10.87
CA GLU A 52 8.84 -1.18 -11.52
C GLU A 52 7.80 -1.99 -12.31
N ALA A 53 6.67 -2.34 -11.67
CA ALA A 53 5.60 -3.10 -12.31
C ALA A 53 4.99 -2.39 -13.55
N PHE A 54 4.89 -1.05 -13.52
CA PHE A 54 4.39 -0.27 -14.65
C PHE A 54 5.41 -0.16 -15.78
N LEU A 55 6.70 0.00 -15.47
CA LEU A 55 7.76 0.07 -16.47
C LEU A 55 7.98 -1.27 -17.17
N GLU A 56 7.79 -2.39 -16.47
CA GLU A 56 7.83 -3.73 -17.07
C GLU A 56 6.74 -3.90 -18.14
N LYS A 57 5.51 -3.43 -17.86
CA LYS A 57 4.38 -3.48 -18.81
C LYS A 57 4.48 -2.43 -19.91
N HIS A 58 5.11 -1.29 -19.64
CA HIS A 58 5.21 -0.17 -20.57
C HIS A 58 6.65 0.35 -20.68
N PRO A 59 7.53 -0.36 -21.39
CA PRO A 59 8.93 0.02 -21.54
C PRO A 59 9.08 1.42 -22.13
N GLY A 60 10.03 2.20 -21.60
CA GLY A 60 10.34 3.55 -22.09
C GLY A 60 9.34 4.65 -21.70
N ARG A 61 8.32 4.34 -20.90
CA ARG A 61 7.47 5.37 -20.27
C ARG A 61 8.23 6.09 -19.15
N ARG A 62 7.86 7.35 -18.93
CA ARG A 62 8.41 8.16 -17.82
C ARG A 62 7.41 8.13 -16.67
N LEU A 63 7.89 7.77 -15.49
CA LEU A 63 7.14 7.94 -14.24
C LEU A 63 7.58 9.23 -13.57
N SER A 64 6.62 9.99 -13.07
CA SER A 64 6.87 11.17 -12.26
C SER A 64 6.60 10.80 -10.81
N THR A 65 7.59 10.99 -9.95
CA THR A 65 7.39 10.97 -8.51
C THR A 65 7.71 12.38 -8.02
N THR A 66 6.72 13.05 -7.43
CA THR A 66 7.00 14.22 -6.61
C THR A 66 7.66 13.68 -5.35
N ARG A 67 8.94 13.97 -5.15
CA ARG A 67 9.56 13.77 -3.83
C ARG A 67 8.66 14.45 -2.79
N ALA A 68 8.42 13.76 -1.68
CA ALA A 68 7.78 14.32 -0.50
C ALA A 68 8.58 15.53 0.02
#